data_AF-A0A7R8Z6T5-F1
#
_entry.id   AF-A0A7R8Z6T5-F1
#
_cell.length_a   1.000
_cell.length_b   1.000
_cell.length_c   1.000
_cell.angle_alpha   90.00
_cell.angle_beta   90.00
_cell.angle_gamma   90.00
#
_symmetry.space_group_name_H-M   'P 1'
#
loop_
_entity.id
_entity.type
_entity.pdbx_description
1 polymer ?
#
loop_
_entity_poly.entity_id
_entity_poly.type
_entity_poly.pdbx_seq_one_letter_code
_entity_poly.pdbx_strand_id
1 'polypeptide(L)'
;LRCNNFTFKTLPQKATKPSNRALRPWIIVYGHRPMYCSNKNIDDCTMNQTRTRIGTPDIMNDGLEDMFYNHGVDLEIWAHEHSYERLWPIYNYQIYNGSLREPYRNPGAPVHVITGSAVSNKRPRHLDGCDEKHDPFKSKQPYWSAFRSVDYGYNRLKVFNSTHLYMEYVSVEHHGVSIGRSRCTNSQYRSTGGSDTRS
;
A
#
# COMPACT_ATOMS: atom_id res chain seq x y z
N LEU A 1 29.78 5.73 5.87
CA LEU A 1 28.31 5.79 5.74
C LEU A 1 27.73 6.00 7.14
N ARG A 2 27.21 7.19 7.47
CA ARG A 2 26.55 7.41 8.76
C ARG A 2 25.16 6.78 8.71
N CYS A 3 25.00 5.60 9.29
CA CYS A 3 23.68 5.11 9.68
C CYS A 3 23.17 6.03 10.79
N ASN A 4 22.45 7.09 10.41
CA ASN A 4 21.75 7.91 11.39
C ASN A 4 20.74 7.00 12.10
N ASN A 5 20.75 7.02 13.44
CA ASN A 5 19.79 6.35 14.33
C ASN A 5 18.36 6.85 14.09
N PHE A 6 17.76 6.46 12.97
CA PHE A 6 16.34 6.65 12.71
C PHE A 6 15.61 5.45 13.32
N THR A 7 14.97 5.66 14.47
CA THR A 7 14.01 4.69 14.97
C THR A 7 12.77 4.70 14.06
N PHE A 8 12.10 3.55 13.95
CA PHE A 8 10.93 3.36 13.06
C PHE A 8 9.86 4.45 13.23
N LYS A 9 9.67 4.96 14.45
CA LYS A 9 8.71 6.02 14.79
C LYS A 9 9.12 7.42 14.29
N THR A 10 10.41 7.71 14.18
CA THR A 10 10.92 9.06 13.84
C THR A 10 10.89 9.36 12.34
N LEU A 11 10.86 8.33 11.50
CA LEU A 11 10.86 8.47 10.05
C LEU A 11 9.55 9.09 9.52
N PRO A 12 8.35 8.57 9.88
CA PRO A 12 7.10 9.20 9.49
C PRO A 12 7.01 10.65 10.00
N GLN A 13 7.29 10.88 11.29
CA GLN A 13 7.29 12.21 11.90
C GLN A 13 8.16 13.22 11.16
N LYS A 14 9.35 12.80 10.72
CA LYS A 14 10.23 13.67 9.93
C LYS A 14 9.65 13.88 8.53
N ALA A 15 9.21 12.83 7.85
CA ALA A 15 8.72 12.90 6.48
C ALA A 15 7.46 13.77 6.35
N THR A 16 6.60 13.81 7.37
CA THR A 16 5.34 14.57 7.35
C THR A 16 5.45 16.05 7.61
N LYS A 17 6.62 16.54 8.04
CA LYS A 17 6.82 17.99 8.26
C LYS A 17 6.40 18.77 7.01
N PRO A 18 5.66 19.88 7.13
CA PRO A 18 5.18 20.64 5.97
C PRO A 18 6.28 21.00 4.97
N SER A 19 7.47 21.38 5.46
CA SER A 19 8.64 21.67 4.60
C SER A 19 9.16 20.45 3.83
N ASN A 20 9.08 19.25 4.41
CA ASN A 20 9.46 18.02 3.73
C ASN A 20 8.40 17.58 2.72
N ARG A 21 7.11 17.67 3.07
CA ARG A 21 5.99 17.40 2.16
C ARG A 21 5.96 18.36 0.97
N ALA A 22 6.35 19.62 1.15
CA ALA A 22 6.46 20.58 0.04
C ALA A 22 7.50 20.15 -1.01
N LEU A 23 8.58 19.48 -0.60
CA LEU A 23 9.64 18.99 -1.49
C LEU A 23 9.40 17.53 -1.95
N ARG A 24 8.78 16.72 -1.10
CA ARG A 24 8.51 15.28 -1.27
C ARG A 24 7.09 14.98 -0.82
N PRO A 25 6.08 15.26 -1.67
CA PRO A 25 4.68 15.26 -1.27
C PRO A 25 4.12 13.87 -0.99
N TRP A 26 4.64 12.85 -1.69
CA TRP A 26 4.20 11.46 -1.52
C TRP A 26 5.02 10.76 -0.44
N ILE A 27 4.35 10.22 0.58
CA ILE A 27 4.93 9.26 1.52
C ILE A 27 4.43 7.87 1.16
N ILE A 28 5.37 7.00 0.80
CA ILE A 28 5.11 5.63 0.39
C ILE A 28 5.87 4.71 1.33
N VAL A 29 5.16 3.75 1.92
CA VAL A 29 5.73 2.75 2.82
C VAL A 29 5.81 1.41 2.10
N TYR A 30 6.91 0.69 2.31
CA TYR A 30 7.06 -0.70 1.91
C TYR A 30 7.18 -1.56 3.17
N GLY A 31 6.41 -2.63 3.25
CA GLY A 31 6.50 -3.62 4.31
C GLY A 31 6.30 -5.03 3.78
N HIS A 32 6.76 -6.04 4.51
CA HIS A 32 6.63 -7.42 4.06
C HIS A 32 5.22 -7.98 4.33
N ARG A 33 4.79 -8.02 5.60
CA ARG A 33 3.53 -8.65 6.04
C ARG A 33 2.38 -7.62 6.06
N PRO A 34 1.30 -7.80 5.28
CA PRO A 34 0.23 -6.81 5.13
C PRO A 34 -0.61 -6.64 6.40
N MET A 35 -1.21 -5.46 6.56
CA MET A 35 -2.19 -5.20 7.63
C MET A 35 -3.57 -5.77 7.32
N TYR A 36 -3.88 -5.94 6.03
CA TYR A 36 -5.18 -6.33 5.50
C TYR A 36 -4.96 -7.27 4.32
N CYS A 37 -5.66 -8.39 4.26
CA CYS A 37 -5.72 -9.25 3.08
C CYS A 37 -7.00 -10.09 3.07
N SER A 38 -7.47 -10.50 1.88
CA SER A 38 -8.66 -11.34 1.73
C SER A 38 -8.34 -12.78 1.32
N ASN A 39 -7.07 -13.18 1.45
CA ASN A 39 -6.59 -14.54 1.26
C ASN A 39 -7.21 -15.52 2.28
N LYS A 40 -7.26 -16.81 1.91
CA LYS A 40 -7.94 -17.89 2.66
C LYS A 40 -7.02 -18.56 3.69
N ASN A 41 -5.71 -18.37 3.56
CA ASN A 41 -4.71 -18.82 4.53
C ASN A 41 -5.03 -18.30 5.94
N ILE A 42 -4.47 -18.96 6.95
CA ILE A 42 -4.75 -18.71 8.36
C ILE A 42 -3.65 -17.90 9.05
N ASP A 43 -2.74 -17.34 8.27
CA ASP A 43 -1.62 -16.50 8.69
C ASP A 43 -2.02 -15.01 8.78
N ASP A 44 -1.08 -14.26 9.35
CA ASP A 44 -0.99 -12.83 9.60
C ASP A 44 -2.22 -11.94 9.41
N CYS A 45 -2.71 -11.83 8.18
CA CYS A 45 -3.64 -10.79 7.75
C CYS A 45 -5.09 -11.25 7.62
N THR A 46 -5.35 -12.53 7.87
CA THR A 46 -6.70 -13.12 7.81
C THR A 46 -7.55 -12.77 9.03
N MET A 47 -6.89 -12.40 10.13
CA MET A 47 -7.52 -11.91 11.37
C MET A 47 -7.60 -10.39 11.38
N ASN A 48 -8.70 -9.82 11.90
CA ASN A 48 -8.85 -8.36 11.96
C ASN A 48 -7.81 -7.66 12.84
N GLN A 49 -7.17 -8.40 13.75
CA GLN A 49 -6.17 -7.91 14.71
C GLN A 49 -4.78 -8.42 14.35
N THR A 50 -4.25 -7.96 13.21
CA THR A 50 -2.91 -8.35 12.75
C THR A 50 -1.83 -7.66 13.58
N ARG A 51 -0.70 -8.33 13.79
CA ARG A 51 0.44 -7.77 14.53
C ARG A 51 0.97 -6.49 13.87
N THR A 52 0.99 -6.44 12.54
CA THR A 52 1.39 -5.25 11.78
C THR A 52 0.45 -4.09 12.03
N ARG A 53 -0.87 -4.33 12.09
CA ARG A 53 -1.89 -3.29 12.21
C ARG A 53 -2.00 -2.74 13.62
N ILE A 54 -2.14 -3.61 14.62
CA ILE A 54 -2.46 -3.22 16.01
C ILE A 54 -1.30 -3.40 16.99
N GLY A 55 -0.21 -4.05 16.57
CA GLY A 55 0.92 -4.35 17.45
C GLY A 55 0.70 -5.61 18.29
N THR A 56 1.75 -5.99 19.03
CA THR A 56 1.68 -6.99 20.09
C THR A 56 2.59 -6.60 21.26
N PRO A 57 2.24 -6.93 22.51
CA PRO A 57 3.03 -6.55 23.69
C PRO A 57 4.50 -7.03 23.66
N ASP A 58 4.78 -8.09 22.92
CA ASP A 58 6.07 -8.78 22.85
C ASP A 58 6.98 -8.31 21.69
N ILE A 59 6.43 -7.71 20.63
CA ILE A 59 7.18 -7.35 19.42
C ILE A 59 7.11 -5.85 19.15
N MET A 60 5.91 -5.28 19.22
CA MET A 60 5.67 -3.90 18.84
C MET A 60 4.42 -3.41 19.56
N ASN A 61 4.60 -2.79 20.73
CA ASN A 61 3.49 -2.36 21.59
C ASN A 61 2.44 -1.49 20.87
N ASP A 62 2.88 -0.68 19.90
CA ASP A 62 2.00 0.17 19.10
C ASP A 62 1.95 -0.37 17.67
N GLY A 63 0.74 -0.61 17.16
CA GLY A 63 0.52 -0.96 15.76
C GLY A 63 0.98 0.11 14.78
N LEU A 64 1.24 -0.30 13.52
CA LEU A 64 1.70 0.63 12.49
C LEU A 64 0.57 1.45 11.88
N GLU A 65 -0.68 0.98 11.98
CA GLU A 65 -1.81 1.61 11.30
C GLU A 65 -2.06 3.04 11.80
N ASP A 66 -2.24 3.21 13.10
CA ASP A 66 -2.46 4.53 13.70
C ASP A 66 -1.31 5.48 13.38
N MET A 67 -0.08 4.97 13.42
CA MET A 67 1.09 5.76 13.08
C MET A 67 1.06 6.19 11.62
N PHE A 68 0.82 5.30 10.65
CA PHE A 68 0.79 5.67 9.23
C PHE A 68 -0.39 6.57 8.88
N TYR A 69 -1.58 6.29 9.42
CA TYR A 69 -2.77 7.11 9.25
C TYR A 69 -2.58 8.52 9.80
N ASN A 70 -2.13 8.67 11.05
CA ASN A 70 -1.92 9.98 11.68
C ASN A 70 -0.80 10.79 11.01
N HIS A 71 0.11 10.13 10.29
CA HIS A 71 1.17 10.75 9.52
C HIS A 71 0.79 10.91 8.03
N GLY A 72 -0.47 10.64 7.66
CA GLY A 72 -0.99 10.86 6.32
C GLY A 72 -0.24 10.07 5.23
N VAL A 73 0.28 8.88 5.53
CA VAL A 73 0.90 8.02 4.51
C VAL A 73 -0.07 7.86 3.33
N ASP A 74 0.41 8.03 2.11
CA ASP A 74 -0.46 8.03 0.94
C ASP A 74 -0.70 6.60 0.41
N LEU A 75 0.34 5.77 0.46
CA LEU A 75 0.36 4.45 -0.15
C LEU A 75 1.25 3.49 0.65
N GLU A 76 0.72 2.31 0.92
CA GLU A 76 1.38 1.25 1.65
C GLU A 76 1.43 -0.01 0.77
N ILE A 77 2.66 -0.43 0.44
CA ILE A 77 2.92 -1.57 -0.45
C ILE A 77 3.43 -2.74 0.38
N TRP A 78 2.74 -3.87 0.23
CA TRP A 78 2.94 -5.08 1.00
C TRP A 78 3.31 -6.26 0.11
N ALA A 79 3.96 -7.27 0.70
CA ALA A 79 4.25 -8.55 0.08
C ALA A 79 3.57 -9.67 0.88
N HIS A 80 4.30 -10.75 1.16
CA HIS A 80 3.90 -11.93 1.92
C HIS A 80 2.84 -12.79 1.23
N GLU A 81 1.66 -12.25 0.97
CA GLU A 81 0.61 -12.96 0.25
C GLU A 81 1.00 -13.09 -1.23
N HIS A 82 1.03 -14.32 -1.74
CA HIS A 82 1.35 -14.65 -3.12
C HIS A 82 0.17 -14.37 -4.08
N SER A 83 -0.41 -13.19 -3.95
CA SER A 83 -1.49 -12.64 -4.77
C SER A 83 -1.24 -11.16 -5.07
N TYR A 84 -2.12 -10.55 -5.85
CA TYR A 84 -2.23 -9.11 -5.97
C TYR A 84 -3.57 -8.67 -5.40
N GLU A 85 -3.55 -7.72 -4.47
CA GLU A 85 -4.77 -7.14 -3.92
C GLU A 85 -4.61 -5.63 -3.74
N ARG A 86 -5.55 -4.85 -4.26
CA ARG A 86 -5.63 -3.41 -4.03
C ARG A 86 -6.89 -3.13 -3.22
N LEU A 87 -6.73 -2.40 -2.14
CA LEU A 87 -7.83 -2.03 -1.26
C LEU A 87 -8.41 -0.66 -1.64
N TRP A 88 -9.62 -0.40 -1.19
CA TRP A 88 -10.07 0.98 -1.02
C TRP A 88 -9.19 1.67 0.05
N PRO A 89 -9.05 3.00 0.03
CA PRO A 89 -8.46 3.72 1.15
C PRO A 89 -9.16 3.32 2.45
N ILE A 90 -8.41 2.83 3.42
CA ILE A 90 -8.96 2.15 4.58
C ILE A 90 -8.20 2.56 5.84
N TYR A 91 -8.94 2.71 6.92
CA TYR A 91 -8.39 2.83 8.27
C TYR A 91 -9.35 2.16 9.25
N ASN A 92 -8.82 1.28 10.09
CA ASN A 92 -9.57 0.49 11.06
C ASN A 92 -10.83 -0.17 10.47
N TYR A 93 -10.68 -0.84 9.32
CA TYR A 93 -11.78 -1.49 8.57
C TYR A 93 -12.90 -0.55 8.06
N GLN A 94 -12.71 0.77 8.13
CA GLN A 94 -13.63 1.76 7.56
C GLN A 94 -13.04 2.33 6.26
N ILE A 95 -13.89 2.52 5.24
CA ILE A 95 -13.48 3.04 3.93
C ILE A 95 -13.51 4.56 3.93
N TYR A 96 -12.41 5.18 3.50
CA TYR A 96 -12.23 6.63 3.38
C TYR A 96 -11.98 7.06 1.94
N ASN A 97 -12.82 6.59 1.03
CA ASN A 97 -12.83 7.02 -0.37
C ASN A 97 -12.99 8.54 -0.46
N GLY A 98 -12.30 9.18 -1.42
CA GLY A 98 -12.52 10.60 -1.70
C GLY A 98 -13.91 10.91 -2.24
N SER A 99 -14.42 10.04 -3.13
CA SER A 99 -15.81 10.04 -3.58
C SER A 99 -16.21 8.67 -4.15
N LEU A 100 -17.49 8.47 -4.44
CA LEU A 100 -17.96 7.23 -5.09
C LEU A 100 -17.37 7.02 -6.49
N ARG A 101 -17.17 8.09 -7.27
CA ARG A 101 -16.65 8.01 -8.65
C ARG A 101 -15.13 8.07 -8.72
N GLU A 102 -14.50 8.78 -7.78
CA GLU A 102 -13.05 8.96 -7.72
C GLU A 102 -12.55 8.58 -6.31
N PRO A 103 -12.55 7.28 -5.95
CA PRO A 103 -12.22 6.84 -4.59
C PRO A 103 -10.79 7.16 -4.16
N TYR A 104 -9.86 7.24 -5.11
CA TYR A 104 -8.44 7.53 -4.90
C TYR A 104 -8.07 9.02 -5.07
N ARG A 105 -9.06 9.91 -5.21
CA ARG A 105 -8.82 11.36 -5.30
C ARG A 105 -9.05 12.00 -3.93
N ASN A 106 -7.99 12.50 -3.31
CA ASN A 106 -7.98 13.02 -1.93
C ASN A 106 -8.57 12.01 -0.94
N PRO A 107 -8.08 10.76 -0.93
CA PRO A 107 -8.58 9.77 0.02
C PRO A 107 -8.30 10.21 1.45
N GLY A 108 -9.20 9.88 2.38
CA GLY A 108 -9.05 10.22 3.81
C GLY A 108 -8.16 9.25 4.59
N ALA A 109 -7.69 8.17 3.96
CA ALA A 109 -6.81 7.16 4.56
C ALA A 109 -5.79 6.63 3.55
N PRO A 110 -4.72 5.96 3.99
CA PRO A 110 -3.74 5.33 3.10
C PRO A 110 -4.37 4.28 2.17
N VAL A 111 -3.79 4.14 0.98
CA VAL A 111 -4.13 3.05 0.05
C VAL A 111 -3.21 1.86 0.31
N HIS A 112 -3.77 0.67 0.52
CA HIS A 112 -2.99 -0.55 0.68
C HIS A 112 -2.96 -1.34 -0.63
N VAL A 113 -1.77 -1.82 -1.02
CA VAL A 113 -1.56 -2.70 -2.16
C VAL A 113 -0.68 -3.88 -1.74
N ILE A 114 -1.16 -5.09 -1.96
CA ILE A 114 -0.44 -6.34 -1.76
C ILE A 114 0.06 -6.83 -3.12
N THR A 115 1.33 -7.22 -3.20
CA THR A 115 2.01 -7.59 -4.46
C THR A 115 3.06 -8.68 -4.25
N GLY A 116 2.76 -9.73 -3.49
CA GLY A 116 3.70 -10.83 -3.21
C GLY A 116 3.77 -11.92 -4.29
N SER A 117 3.01 -11.80 -5.39
CA SER A 117 2.90 -12.78 -6.48
C SER A 117 3.97 -12.64 -7.57
N ALA A 118 5.23 -12.37 -7.21
CA ALA A 118 6.29 -12.12 -8.19
C ALA A 118 6.87 -13.38 -8.85
N VAL A 119 6.73 -14.55 -8.21
CA VAL A 119 7.48 -15.76 -8.59
C VAL A 119 6.56 -16.91 -8.96
N SER A 120 6.63 -17.34 -10.22
CA SER A 120 5.82 -18.45 -10.73
C SER A 120 6.38 -19.83 -10.42
N ASN A 121 5.48 -20.77 -10.06
CA ASN A 121 5.74 -22.20 -9.96
C ASN A 121 5.59 -22.96 -11.29
N LYS A 122 5.31 -22.27 -12.42
CA LYS A 122 5.12 -22.89 -13.74
C LYS A 122 6.44 -23.19 -14.46
N ARG A 123 7.54 -23.34 -13.73
CA ARG A 123 8.85 -23.61 -14.33
C ARG A 123 9.01 -25.11 -14.61
N PRO A 124 9.75 -25.49 -15.66
CA PRO A 124 10.25 -26.85 -15.80
C PRO A 124 11.06 -27.26 -14.57
N ARG A 125 10.76 -28.43 -13.98
CA ARG A 125 11.38 -28.97 -12.74
C ARG A 125 12.92 -29.10 -12.74
N HIS A 126 13.58 -28.81 -13.85
CA HIS A 126 15.04 -28.91 -14.02
C HIS A 126 15.76 -27.56 -13.98
N LEU A 127 15.03 -26.45 -13.81
CA LEU A 127 15.62 -25.11 -13.67
C LEU A 127 15.60 -24.71 -12.20
N ASP A 128 16.78 -24.43 -11.65
CA ASP A 128 16.92 -23.90 -10.28
C ASP A 128 16.16 -22.57 -10.16
N GLY A 129 15.31 -22.47 -9.13
CA GLY A 129 14.51 -21.28 -8.87
C GLY A 129 13.62 -21.45 -7.65
N CYS A 130 13.10 -20.33 -7.14
CA CYS A 130 12.07 -20.36 -6.10
C CYS A 130 10.74 -20.79 -6.74
N ASP A 131 10.09 -21.81 -6.18
CA ASP A 131 8.76 -22.27 -6.57
C ASP A 131 7.77 -21.85 -5.48
N GLU A 132 6.93 -20.85 -5.79
CA GLU A 132 5.94 -20.36 -4.85
C GLU A 132 4.54 -20.47 -5.44
N LYS A 133 3.61 -21.05 -4.67
CA LYS A 133 2.20 -21.19 -5.07
C LYS A 133 1.44 -19.93 -4.67
N HIS A 134 0.37 -19.64 -5.41
CA HIS A 134 -0.56 -18.57 -5.03
C HIS A 134 -1.28 -18.85 -3.73
N ASP A 135 -1.55 -17.79 -2.98
CA ASP A 135 -2.48 -17.81 -1.86
C ASP A 135 -3.90 -17.56 -2.39
N PRO A 136 -4.82 -18.53 -2.30
CA PRO A 136 -6.16 -18.38 -2.85
C PRO A 136 -6.98 -17.39 -2.01
N PHE A 137 -7.81 -16.60 -2.68
CA PHE A 137 -8.75 -15.70 -1.98
C PHE A 137 -9.93 -16.43 -1.35
N LYS A 138 -10.49 -15.84 -0.29
CA LYS A 138 -11.84 -16.18 0.21
C LYS A 138 -12.86 -16.03 -0.92
N SER A 139 -13.87 -16.90 -0.98
CA SER A 139 -14.86 -16.90 -2.07
C SER A 139 -15.55 -15.55 -2.24
N LYS A 140 -16.07 -15.00 -1.14
CA LYS A 140 -16.68 -13.66 -1.10
C LYS A 140 -15.60 -12.59 -0.95
N GLN A 141 -15.55 -11.66 -1.90
CA GLN A 141 -14.73 -10.46 -1.78
C GLN A 141 -15.28 -9.58 -0.65
N PRO A 142 -14.46 -9.17 0.34
CA PRO A 142 -14.90 -8.25 1.37
C PRO A 142 -15.09 -6.84 0.80
N TYR A 143 -15.96 -6.04 1.42
CA TYR A 143 -16.36 -4.72 0.92
C TYR A 143 -15.19 -3.73 0.79
N TRP A 144 -14.13 -3.91 1.58
CA TRP A 144 -12.93 -3.07 1.60
C TRP A 144 -11.88 -3.44 0.53
N SER A 145 -12.00 -4.62 -0.09
CA SER A 145 -11.13 -5.06 -1.19
C SER A 145 -11.65 -4.49 -2.50
N ALA A 146 -10.85 -3.70 -3.22
CA ALA A 146 -11.27 -3.04 -4.45
C ALA A 146 -11.00 -3.91 -5.68
N PHE A 147 -9.86 -4.60 -5.72
CA PHE A 147 -9.47 -5.48 -6.81
C PHE A 147 -8.53 -6.57 -6.30
N ARG A 148 -8.68 -7.79 -6.82
CA ARG A 148 -7.87 -8.94 -6.44
C ARG A 148 -7.56 -9.81 -7.66
N SER A 149 -6.36 -10.35 -7.73
CA SER A 149 -5.92 -11.27 -8.79
C SER A 149 -4.90 -12.25 -8.21
N VAL A 150 -4.96 -13.49 -8.70
CA VAL A 150 -3.97 -14.54 -8.40
C VAL A 150 -2.98 -14.70 -9.55
N ASP A 151 -2.83 -13.70 -10.41
CA ASP A 151 -1.84 -13.75 -11.49
C ASP A 151 -0.45 -13.49 -10.91
N TYR A 152 0.55 -14.18 -11.44
CA TYR A 152 1.93 -13.75 -11.25
C TYR A 152 2.17 -12.42 -11.97
N GLY A 153 2.97 -11.54 -11.35
CA GLY A 153 3.14 -10.19 -11.88
C GLY A 153 3.93 -9.25 -10.99
N TYR A 154 3.92 -7.97 -11.36
CA TYR A 154 4.62 -6.92 -10.63
C TYR A 154 3.93 -5.57 -10.80
N ASN A 155 4.16 -4.67 -9.84
CA ASN A 155 3.66 -3.30 -9.94
C ASN A 155 4.64 -2.38 -10.69
N ARG A 156 4.09 -1.47 -11.49
CA ARG A 156 4.78 -0.29 -12.01
C ARG A 156 4.19 0.95 -11.35
N LEU A 157 5.04 1.70 -10.65
CA LEU A 157 4.68 2.92 -9.95
C LEU A 157 5.32 4.11 -10.67
N LYS A 158 4.51 5.12 -11.00
CA LYS A 158 4.96 6.37 -11.61
C LYS A 158 4.40 7.57 -10.85
N VAL A 159 5.28 8.33 -10.22
CA VAL A 159 4.97 9.64 -9.65
C VAL A 159 5.13 10.67 -10.75
N PHE A 160 4.04 11.31 -11.17
CA PHE A 160 4.08 12.31 -12.24
C PHE A 160 4.44 13.70 -11.73
N ASN A 161 3.86 14.08 -10.58
CA ASN A 161 4.07 15.38 -9.95
C ASN A 161 3.62 15.34 -8.49
N SER A 162 3.55 16.51 -7.86
CA SER A 162 3.16 16.66 -6.46
C SER A 162 1.74 16.22 -6.10
N THR A 163 0.91 16.00 -7.12
CA THR A 163 -0.52 15.70 -6.94
C THR A 163 -0.97 14.44 -7.66
N HIS A 164 -0.18 13.86 -8.56
CA HIS A 164 -0.57 12.68 -9.34
C HIS A 164 0.45 11.55 -9.23
N LEU A 165 -0.02 10.40 -8.79
CA LEU A 165 0.68 9.13 -8.73
C LEU A 165 -0.16 8.08 -9.47
N TYR A 166 0.50 7.25 -10.25
CA TYR A 166 -0.12 6.14 -10.97
C TYR A 166 0.55 4.83 -10.60
N MET A 167 -0.27 3.82 -10.36
CA MET A 167 0.17 2.46 -10.17
C MET A 167 -0.61 1.53 -11.09
N GLU A 168 0.12 0.58 -11.67
CA GLU A 168 -0.48 -0.54 -12.37
C GLU A 168 0.15 -1.86 -11.96
N TYR A 169 -0.65 -2.92 -11.98
CA TYR A 169 -0.19 -4.29 -11.84
C TYR A 169 -0.17 -4.97 -13.21
N VAL A 170 1.01 -5.44 -13.57
CA VAL A 170 1.31 -6.08 -14.85
C VAL A 170 1.36 -7.59 -14.64
N SER A 171 0.43 -8.31 -15.26
CA SER A 171 0.41 -9.77 -15.23
C SER A 171 1.43 -10.32 -16.21
N VAL A 172 2.29 -11.22 -15.75
CA VAL A 172 3.21 -11.96 -16.63
C VAL A 172 2.52 -13.14 -17.29
N GLU A 173 1.39 -13.60 -16.74
CA GLU A 173 0.58 -14.68 -17.32
C GLU A 173 -0.22 -14.19 -18.53
N HIS A 174 -0.55 -12.90 -18.57
CA HIS A 174 -1.22 -12.24 -19.70
C HIS A 174 -0.24 -11.44 -20.58
N HIS A 175 0.97 -11.97 -20.83
CA HIS A 175 1.95 -11.36 -21.74
C HIS A 175 2.29 -9.88 -21.44
N GLY A 176 2.28 -9.50 -20.16
CA GLY A 176 2.59 -8.12 -19.74
C GLY A 176 1.41 -7.15 -19.84
N VAL A 177 0.16 -7.66 -19.93
CA VAL A 177 -1.04 -6.83 -19.85
C VAL A 177 -1.25 -6.32 -18.42
N SER A 178 -1.63 -5.05 -18.34
CA SER A 178 -1.94 -4.35 -17.09
C SER A 178 -3.39 -4.65 -16.68
N ILE A 179 -3.56 -5.36 -15.56
CA ILE A 179 -4.86 -5.89 -15.10
C ILE A 179 -5.39 -5.18 -13.85
N GLY A 180 -4.53 -4.48 -13.11
CA GLY A 180 -4.91 -3.60 -12.01
C GLY A 180 -4.41 -2.20 -12.29
N ARG A 181 -5.26 -1.18 -12.26
CA ARG A 181 -4.85 0.22 -12.48
C ARG A 181 -5.47 1.12 -11.43
N SER A 182 -4.67 2.00 -10.86
CA SER A 182 -5.14 3.07 -9.98
C SER A 182 -4.39 4.37 -10.27
N ARG A 183 -5.13 5.47 -10.24
CA ARG A 183 -4.58 6.82 -10.26
C ARG A 183 -4.93 7.47 -8.94
N CYS A 184 -3.92 7.71 -8.12
CA CYS A 184 -4.06 8.43 -6.87
C CYS A 184 -3.80 9.91 -7.13
N THR A 185 -4.74 10.75 -6.70
CA THR A 185 -4.62 12.19 -6.81
C THR A 185 -4.68 12.81 -5.42
N ASN A 186 -3.69 13.61 -5.04
CA ASN A 186 -3.72 14.36 -3.78
C ASN A 186 -3.53 15.85 -4.06
N SER A 187 -4.64 16.59 -4.08
CA SER A 187 -4.66 18.04 -4.32
C SER A 187 -4.41 18.87 -3.06
N GLN A 188 -4.35 18.26 -1.88
CA GLN A 188 -4.09 18.99 -0.63
C GLN A 188 -2.64 19.51 -0.54
N TYR A 189 -1.72 18.95 -1.34
CA TYR A 189 -0.32 19.40 -1.42
C TYR A 189 -0.05 20.41 -2.54
N ARG A 190 -1.08 21.06 -3.10
CA ARG A 190 -0.86 22.28 -3.89
C ARG A 190 -0.24 23.30 -2.96
N SER A 191 0.99 23.72 -3.25
CA SER A 191 1.60 24.88 -2.61
C SER A 191 0.57 26.01 -2.59
N THR A 192 0.21 26.49 -1.41
CA THR A 192 -0.35 27.83 -1.25
C THR A 192 0.74 28.80 -1.70
N GLY A 193 0.81 29.06 -3.00
CA GLY A 193 1.51 30.21 -3.54
C GLY A 193 0.91 31.45 -2.88
N GLY A 194 1.77 32.31 -2.34
CA GLY A 194 1.43 33.32 -1.37
C GLY A 194 0.25 34.22 -1.74
N SER A 195 -0.55 34.53 -0.73
CA SER A 195 -1.20 35.82 -0.60
C SER A 195 -1.06 36.24 0.87
N ASP A 196 0.11 36.79 1.18
CA ASP A 196 0.27 37.66 2.34
C ASP A 196 -0.42 38.98 1.98
N THR A 197 -1.74 39.03 2.12
CA THR A 197 -2.47 40.29 2.12
C THR A 197 -2.54 40.77 3.56
N ARG A 198 -1.55 41.57 3.93
CA ARG A 198 -1.73 42.59 4.95
C ARG A 198 -2.89 43.50 4.53
N SER A 199 -3.87 43.61 5.42
CA SER A 199 -4.71 44.81 5.62
C SER A 199 -5.15 44.82 7.06
#